data_AF-A0A0G1D6P0-F1
#
_entry.id   AF-A0A0G1D6P0-F1
#
_cell.length_a   1.000
_cell.length_b   1.000
_cell.length_c   1.000
_cell.angle_alpha   90.00
_cell.angle_beta   90.00
_cell.angle_gamma   90.00
#
_symmetry.space_group_name_H-M   'P 1'
#
loop_
_entity.id
_entity.type
_entity.pdbx_description
1 polymer ?
#
loop_
_entity_poly.entity_id
_entity_poly.type
_entity_poly.pdbx_seq_one_letter_code
_entity_poly.pdbx_strand_id
1 'polypeptide(L)'
;MRNSKISSARPLLNQKRIKAVVLILAAVSFFGFLDAGYLAVKHYTQTPIVCSIFEGCDKVTSSPYAVVFDVPVALLGLIFYLAIFFSSLKIVGAPRFDSEARRATSDTKAVNFVFVLSTTAFLASLYFIYLQLFVIKAVCFYCVLSAASSAVLFILSISLKLKVSELRPPTPPTN
;
A
#
# COMPACT_ATOMS: atom_id res chain seq x y z
N MET A 1 11.98 -20.12 37.65
CA MET A 1 10.81 -20.65 36.89
C MET A 1 9.91 -19.55 36.29
N ARG A 2 10.41 -18.35 35.93
CA ARG A 2 9.58 -17.22 35.44
C ARG A 2 9.71 -16.94 33.92
N ASN A 3 10.54 -17.70 33.19
CA ASN A 3 10.90 -17.43 31.79
C ASN A 3 10.14 -18.22 30.71
N SER A 4 9.44 -19.31 31.06
CA SER A 4 8.72 -20.14 30.08
C SER A 4 7.48 -19.43 29.50
N LYS A 5 6.67 -18.76 30.35
CA LYS A 5 5.47 -18.02 29.87
C LYS A 5 5.80 -16.82 28.99
N ILE A 6 6.94 -16.17 29.21
CA ILE A 6 7.37 -15.01 28.39
C ILE A 6 7.77 -15.47 26.98
N SER A 7 8.39 -16.65 26.84
CA SER A 7 8.78 -17.21 25.55
C SER A 7 7.56 -17.63 24.71
N SER A 8 6.52 -18.21 25.32
CA SER A 8 5.29 -18.62 24.63
C SER A 8 4.33 -17.45 24.31
N ALA A 9 4.32 -16.36 25.09
CA ALA A 9 3.47 -15.20 24.82
C ALA A 9 4.00 -14.26 23.72
N ARG A 10 5.33 -14.23 23.49
CA ARG A 10 5.97 -13.43 22.43
C ARG A 10 5.48 -13.73 21.01
N PRO A 11 5.38 -15.00 20.56
CA PRO A 11 4.86 -15.31 19.22
C PRO A 11 3.40 -14.86 19.07
N LEU A 12 2.55 -15.05 20.08
CA LEU A 12 1.15 -14.62 20.06
C LEU A 12 0.96 -13.09 20.02
N LEU A 13 1.78 -12.32 20.74
CA LEU A 13 1.75 -10.86 20.69
C LEU A 13 2.22 -10.30 19.34
N ASN A 14 3.29 -10.87 18.76
CA ASN A 14 3.76 -10.46 17.44
C ASN A 14 2.78 -10.87 16.34
N GLN A 15 2.12 -12.02 16.47
CA GLN A 15 1.01 -12.47 15.64
C GLN A 15 -0.14 -11.44 15.58
N LYS A 16 -0.65 -10.99 16.74
CA LYS A 16 -1.68 -9.95 16.80
C LYS A 16 -1.21 -8.63 16.17
N ARG A 17 0.04 -8.24 16.40
CA ARG A 17 0.63 -7.02 15.81
C ARG A 17 0.74 -7.11 14.29
N ILE A 18 1.12 -8.25 13.72
CA ILE A 18 1.16 -8.47 12.27
C ILE A 18 -0.24 -8.38 11.68
N LYS A 19 -1.22 -9.09 12.28
CA LYS A 19 -2.63 -8.99 11.84
C LYS A 19 -3.14 -7.56 11.88
N ALA A 20 -2.84 -6.81 12.94
CA ALA A 20 -3.20 -5.39 13.04
C ALA A 20 -2.56 -4.55 11.93
N VAL A 21 -1.26 -4.72 11.65
CA VAL A 21 -0.58 -4.02 10.54
C VAL A 21 -1.23 -4.34 9.20
N VAL A 22 -1.52 -5.61 8.92
CA VAL A 22 -2.16 -6.03 7.66
C VAL A 22 -3.59 -5.46 7.54
N LEU A 23 -4.35 -5.44 8.63
CA LEU A 23 -5.69 -4.82 8.67
C LEU A 23 -5.64 -3.31 8.37
N ILE A 24 -4.68 -2.60 8.97
CA ILE A 24 -4.48 -1.18 8.69
C ILE A 24 -4.10 -0.99 7.21
N LEU A 25 -3.22 -1.83 6.69
CA LEU A 25 -2.78 -1.79 5.29
C LEU A 25 -3.96 -2.03 4.33
N ALA A 26 -4.85 -2.98 4.65
CA ALA A 26 -6.09 -3.22 3.92
C ALA A 26 -7.03 -2.01 3.97
N ALA A 27 -7.22 -1.39 5.14
CA ALA A 27 -8.08 -0.23 5.31
C ALA A 27 -7.57 0.99 4.51
N VAL A 28 -6.26 1.28 4.58
CA VAL A 28 -5.64 2.36 3.80
C VAL A 28 -5.76 2.09 2.31
N SER A 29 -5.58 0.84 1.88
CA SER A 29 -5.72 0.47 0.46
C SER A 29 -7.16 0.61 -0.03
N PHE A 30 -8.14 0.28 0.81
CA PHE A 30 -9.55 0.48 0.48
C PHE A 30 -9.89 1.97 0.34
N PHE A 31 -9.35 2.82 1.22
CA PHE A 31 -9.52 4.26 1.11
C PHE A 31 -8.88 4.83 -0.17
N GLY A 32 -7.64 4.44 -0.46
CA GLY A 32 -6.96 4.83 -1.71
C GLY A 32 -7.67 4.31 -2.97
N PHE A 33 -8.28 3.12 -2.91
CA PHE A 33 -9.12 2.59 -3.99
C PHE A 33 -10.35 3.46 -4.24
N LEU A 34 -11.03 3.94 -3.18
CA LEU A 34 -12.16 4.85 -3.31
C LEU A 34 -11.74 6.19 -3.92
N ASP A 35 -10.61 6.74 -3.48
CA ASP A 35 -10.05 7.98 -4.03
C ASP A 35 -9.69 7.83 -5.51
N ALA A 36 -8.96 6.77 -5.86
CA ALA A 36 -8.58 6.48 -7.25
C ALA A 36 -9.80 6.19 -8.13
N GLY A 37 -10.79 5.47 -7.61
CA GLY A 37 -12.04 5.15 -8.29
C GLY A 37 -12.87 6.40 -8.55
N TYR A 38 -12.98 7.30 -7.57
CA TYR A 38 -13.64 8.58 -7.73
C TYR A 38 -12.97 9.41 -8.84
N LEU A 39 -11.64 9.49 -8.83
CA LEU A 39 -10.89 10.23 -9.84
C LEU A 39 -11.02 9.60 -11.23
N ALA A 40 -11.02 8.27 -11.33
CA ALA A 40 -11.21 7.54 -12.58
C ALA A 40 -12.61 7.80 -13.16
N VAL A 41 -13.66 7.70 -12.35
CA VAL A 41 -15.03 8.02 -12.79
C VAL A 41 -15.10 9.46 -13.28
N LYS A 42 -14.54 10.41 -12.52
CA LYS A 42 -14.53 11.84 -12.90
C LYS A 42 -13.79 12.11 -14.20
N HIS A 43 -12.69 11.39 -14.45
CA HIS A 43 -11.95 11.48 -15.71
C HIS A 43 -12.80 11.00 -16.90
N TYR A 44 -13.50 9.87 -16.75
CA TYR A 44 -14.38 9.33 -17.79
C TYR A 44 -15.66 10.14 -18.02
N THR A 45 -16.24 10.72 -16.96
CA THR A 45 -17.44 11.56 -17.09
C THR A 45 -17.13 12.98 -17.54
N GLN A 46 -15.84 13.35 -17.67
CA GLN A 46 -15.36 14.70 -18.00
C GLN A 46 -16.00 15.81 -17.14
N THR A 47 -16.48 15.45 -15.95
CA THR A 47 -17.10 16.41 -15.04
C THR A 47 -16.02 17.10 -14.21
N PRO A 48 -16.15 18.40 -13.94
CA PRO A 48 -15.18 19.13 -13.13
C PRO A 48 -15.04 18.50 -11.74
N ILE A 49 -13.80 18.48 -11.26
CA ILE A 49 -13.47 17.90 -9.96
C ILE A 49 -13.77 18.96 -8.91
N VAL A 50 -14.62 18.61 -7.96
CA VAL A 50 -14.93 19.48 -6.82
C VAL A 50 -13.67 19.57 -5.96
N CYS A 51 -12.90 20.65 -6.11
CA CYS A 51 -11.72 20.87 -5.29
C CYS A 51 -11.97 21.98 -4.27
N SER A 52 -12.29 21.58 -3.05
CA SER A 52 -12.64 22.47 -1.96
C SER A 52 -11.45 23.11 -1.24
N ILE A 53 -10.22 22.58 -1.41
CA ILE A 53 -9.06 22.99 -0.59
C ILE A 53 -7.95 23.62 -1.44
N PHE A 54 -7.62 23.05 -2.60
CA PHE A 54 -6.61 23.57 -3.52
C PHE A 54 -7.20 23.78 -4.90
N GLU A 55 -7.07 24.99 -5.44
CA GLU A 55 -7.43 25.29 -6.83
C GLU A 55 -6.41 24.66 -7.79
N GLY A 56 -6.88 24.00 -8.84
CA GLY A 56 -6.02 23.46 -9.90
C GLY A 56 -6.04 21.94 -10.11
N CYS A 57 -6.91 21.20 -9.40
CA CYS A 57 -7.13 19.79 -9.70
C CYS A 57 -7.56 19.53 -11.14
N ASP A 58 -8.40 20.41 -11.71
CA ASP A 58 -8.81 20.32 -13.11
C ASP A 58 -7.61 20.50 -14.05
N LYS A 59 -6.69 21.44 -13.75
CA LYS A 59 -5.44 21.59 -14.54
C LYS A 59 -4.55 20.36 -14.46
N VAL A 60 -4.43 19.73 -13.29
CA VAL A 60 -3.61 18.52 -13.13
C VAL A 60 -4.23 17.33 -13.89
N THR A 61 -5.54 17.14 -13.78
CA THR A 61 -6.24 15.99 -14.38
C THR A 61 -6.54 16.12 -15.87
N SER A 62 -6.59 17.35 -16.39
CA SER A 62 -6.64 17.63 -17.84
C SER A 62 -5.26 17.71 -18.50
N SER A 63 -4.17 17.70 -17.71
CA SER A 63 -2.82 17.74 -18.25
C SER A 63 -2.47 16.45 -18.98
N PRO A 64 -1.54 16.50 -19.97
CA PRO A 64 -1.05 15.28 -20.63
C PRO A 64 -0.37 14.30 -19.66
N TYR A 65 0.03 14.76 -18.46
CA TYR A 65 0.63 13.92 -17.43
C TYR A 65 -0.38 13.10 -16.63
N ALA A 66 -1.68 13.41 -16.74
CA ALA A 66 -2.74 12.61 -16.13
C ALA A 66 -2.93 11.25 -16.84
N VAL A 67 -2.35 11.10 -18.02
CA VAL A 67 -2.39 9.89 -18.84
C VAL A 67 -0.95 9.45 -19.09
N VAL A 68 -0.63 8.20 -18.76
CA VAL A 68 0.70 7.61 -18.92
C VAL A 68 0.54 6.40 -19.84
N PHE A 69 1.17 6.44 -21.02
CA PHE A 69 1.00 5.43 -22.08
C PHE A 69 -0.48 5.18 -22.46
N ASP A 70 -1.25 6.25 -22.70
CA ASP A 70 -2.71 6.20 -22.96
C ASP A 70 -3.57 5.66 -21.80
N VAL A 71 -2.98 5.36 -20.63
CA VAL A 71 -3.70 4.88 -19.45
C VAL A 71 -3.80 5.99 -18.40
N PRO A 72 -5.01 6.31 -17.89
CA PRO A 72 -5.16 7.28 -16.82
C PRO A 72 -4.39 6.86 -15.56
N VAL A 73 -3.63 7.78 -14.96
CA VAL A 73 -2.89 7.52 -13.71
C VAL A 73 -3.84 7.06 -12.59
N ALA A 74 -5.09 7.52 -12.61
CA ALA A 74 -6.13 7.06 -11.69
C ALA A 74 -6.38 5.55 -11.80
N LEU A 75 -6.34 4.99 -13.01
CA LEU A 75 -6.53 3.56 -13.25
C LEU A 75 -5.33 2.74 -12.74
N LEU A 76 -4.11 3.25 -12.94
CA LEU A 76 -2.89 2.64 -12.39
C LEU A 76 -2.93 2.62 -10.86
N GLY A 77 -3.36 3.73 -10.24
CA GLY A 77 -3.58 3.81 -8.80
C GLY A 77 -4.62 2.79 -8.32
N LEU A 78 -5.73 2.66 -9.04
CA LEU A 78 -6.79 1.69 -8.73
C LEU A 78 -6.25 0.25 -8.71
N ILE A 79 -5.50 -0.13 -9.74
CA ILE A 79 -4.88 -1.46 -9.86
C ILE A 79 -3.88 -1.68 -8.72
N PHE A 80 -3.08 -0.68 -8.39
CA PHE A 80 -2.13 -0.73 -7.28
C PHE A 80 -2.83 -0.99 -5.93
N TYR A 81 -3.86 -0.22 -5.60
CA TYR A 81 -4.60 -0.38 -4.35
C TYR A 81 -5.30 -1.75 -4.28
N LEU A 82 -5.87 -2.23 -5.39
CA LEU A 82 -6.44 -3.58 -5.47
C LEU A 82 -5.38 -4.66 -5.25
N ALA A 83 -4.21 -4.54 -5.88
CA ALA A 83 -3.13 -5.52 -5.74
C ALA A 83 -2.67 -5.64 -4.28
N ILE A 84 -2.56 -4.51 -3.57
CA ILE A 84 -2.23 -4.50 -2.15
C ILE A 84 -3.38 -5.06 -1.32
N PHE A 85 -4.63 -4.67 -1.60
CA PHE A 85 -5.80 -5.17 -0.89
C PHE A 85 -5.93 -6.70 -1.00
N PHE A 86 -5.85 -7.27 -2.21
CA PHE A 86 -5.87 -8.72 -2.41
C PHE A 86 -4.69 -9.43 -1.73
N SER A 87 -3.50 -8.82 -1.76
CA SER A 87 -2.34 -9.35 -1.04
C SER A 87 -2.60 -9.38 0.46
N SER A 88 -3.17 -8.32 1.03
CA SER A 88 -3.53 -8.24 2.45
C SER A 88 -4.61 -9.27 2.83
N LEU A 89 -5.62 -9.47 1.99
CA LEU A 89 -6.66 -10.47 2.21
C LEU A 89 -6.11 -11.90 2.16
N LYS A 90 -5.17 -12.20 1.26
CA LYS A 90 -4.49 -13.51 1.23
C LYS A 90 -3.71 -13.77 2.52
N ILE A 91 -3.11 -12.73 3.09
CA ILE A 91 -2.38 -12.81 4.36
C ILE A 91 -3.35 -13.03 5.55
N VAL A 92 -4.51 -12.36 5.58
CA VAL A 92 -5.50 -12.49 6.69
C VAL A 92 -6.39 -13.72 6.57
N GLY A 93 -6.91 -14.02 5.37
CA GLY A 93 -7.95 -15.01 5.10
C GLY A 93 -7.47 -16.46 5.12
N ALA A 94 -6.19 -16.71 5.37
CA ALA A 94 -5.64 -18.05 5.44
C ALA A 94 -6.12 -18.75 6.75
N PRO A 95 -7.03 -19.75 6.70
CA PRO A 95 -7.76 -20.28 7.87
C PRO A 95 -6.92 -21.21 8.76
N ARG A 96 -5.59 -21.13 8.69
CA ARG A 96 -4.64 -21.90 9.51
C ARG A 96 -3.50 -21.00 9.95
N PHE A 97 -3.80 -20.09 10.86
CA PHE A 97 -2.81 -19.26 11.55
C PHE A 97 -2.11 -20.00 12.71
N ASP A 98 -2.54 -21.23 13.03
CA ASP A 98 -2.01 -22.06 14.13
C ASP A 98 -0.82 -22.96 13.74
N SER A 99 -0.56 -23.19 12.44
CA SER A 99 0.61 -23.98 12.03
C SER A 99 1.80 -23.07 11.77
N GLU A 100 2.49 -22.68 12.86
CA GLU A 100 3.45 -21.57 12.98
C GLU A 100 4.69 -21.60 12.08
N ALA A 101 5.11 -22.73 11.49
CA ALA A 101 6.44 -22.82 10.86
C ALA A 101 6.45 -22.91 9.32
N ARG A 102 5.32 -23.24 8.65
CA ARG A 102 5.31 -23.59 7.22
C ARG A 102 4.84 -22.49 6.25
N ARG A 103 4.22 -21.40 6.76
CA ARG A 103 3.62 -20.33 5.92
C ARG A 103 4.41 -19.03 5.82
N ALA A 104 5.26 -18.71 6.81
CA ALA A 104 6.15 -17.54 6.74
C ALA A 104 7.11 -17.57 5.51
N THR A 105 7.39 -18.76 4.98
CA THR A 105 8.21 -18.98 3.78
C THR A 105 7.44 -18.77 2.47
N SER A 106 6.11 -18.98 2.45
CA SER A 106 5.27 -18.65 1.29
C SER A 106 4.85 -17.18 1.28
N ASP A 107 4.82 -16.53 2.45
CA ASP A 107 4.55 -15.09 2.64
C ASP A 107 5.70 -14.19 2.15
N THR A 108 6.91 -14.70 2.01
CA THR A 108 8.05 -13.86 1.57
C THR A 108 7.81 -13.27 0.18
N LYS A 109 7.17 -14.03 -0.72
CA LYS A 109 6.82 -13.52 -2.06
C LYS A 109 5.75 -12.44 -2.00
N ALA A 110 4.69 -12.61 -1.21
CA ALA A 110 3.63 -11.63 -1.07
C ALA A 110 4.12 -10.34 -0.39
N VAL A 111 4.87 -10.47 0.71
CA VAL A 111 5.47 -9.32 1.42
C VAL A 111 6.49 -8.60 0.55
N ASN A 112 7.34 -9.33 -0.20
CA ASN A 112 8.28 -8.70 -1.11
C ASN A 112 7.58 -8.04 -2.30
N PHE A 113 6.50 -8.64 -2.80
CA PHE A 113 5.68 -8.04 -3.86
C PHE A 113 5.02 -6.74 -3.41
N VAL A 114 4.41 -6.71 -2.21
CA VAL A 114 3.86 -5.48 -1.62
C VAL A 114 4.97 -4.45 -1.41
N PHE A 115 6.15 -4.85 -0.93
CA PHE A 115 7.28 -3.94 -0.73
C PHE A 115 7.77 -3.33 -2.05
N VAL A 116 7.94 -4.13 -3.11
CA VAL A 116 8.34 -3.63 -4.44
C VAL A 116 7.28 -2.68 -4.97
N LEU A 117 6.00 -3.06 -4.91
CA LEU A 117 4.90 -2.20 -5.35
C LEU A 117 4.86 -0.88 -4.57
N SER A 118 4.91 -0.91 -3.24
CA SER A 118 4.89 0.31 -2.42
C SER A 118 6.10 1.20 -2.69
N THR A 119 7.28 0.61 -2.94
CA THR A 119 8.48 1.36 -3.35
C THR A 119 8.23 2.06 -4.69
N THR A 120 7.75 1.34 -5.70
CA THR A 120 7.47 1.93 -7.01
C THR A 120 6.39 3.02 -6.94
N ALA A 121 5.35 2.84 -6.12
CA ALA A 121 4.30 3.82 -5.92
C ALA A 121 4.81 5.08 -5.20
N PHE A 122 5.73 4.93 -4.23
CA PHE A 122 6.35 6.05 -3.55
C PHE A 122 7.23 6.88 -4.50
N LEU A 123 8.05 6.21 -5.32
CA LEU A 123 8.85 6.88 -6.37
C LEU A 123 7.97 7.58 -7.41
N ALA A 124 6.90 6.92 -7.87
CA ALA A 124 5.94 7.53 -8.77
C ALA A 124 5.25 8.75 -8.13
N SER A 125 4.89 8.66 -6.85
CA SER A 125 4.29 9.77 -6.10
C SER A 125 5.21 10.98 -6.01
N LEU A 126 6.50 10.78 -5.75
CA LEU A 126 7.51 11.85 -5.78
C LEU A 126 7.59 12.50 -7.17
N TYR A 127 7.56 11.70 -8.23
CA TYR A 127 7.56 12.19 -9.60
C TYR A 127 6.31 13.03 -9.92
N PHE A 128 5.12 12.60 -9.50
CA PHE A 128 3.88 13.37 -9.70
C PHE A 128 3.84 14.66 -8.88
N ILE A 129 4.39 14.67 -7.67
CA ILE A 129 4.53 15.91 -6.87
C ILE A 129 5.50 16.88 -7.56
N TYR A 130 6.61 16.37 -8.10
CA TYR A 130 7.56 17.17 -8.88
C TYR A 130 6.88 17.81 -10.11
N LEU A 131 6.10 17.04 -10.87
CA LEU A 131 5.34 17.55 -12.01
C LEU A 131 4.33 18.64 -11.61
N GLN A 132 3.60 18.45 -10.50
CA GLN A 132 2.63 19.42 -9.99
C GLN A 132 3.28 20.77 -9.64
N LEU A 133 4.42 20.75 -8.95
CA LEU A 133 5.09 21.96 -8.47
C LEU A 133 5.89 22.69 -9.56
N PHE A 134 6.66 21.96 -10.37
CA PHE A 134 7.60 22.57 -11.32
C PHE A 134 7.01 22.75 -12.72
N VAL A 135 6.21 21.79 -13.19
CA VAL A 135 5.72 21.77 -14.58
C VAL A 135 4.34 22.41 -14.67
N ILE A 136 3.35 21.83 -13.97
CA ILE A 136 1.95 22.26 -14.04
C ILE A 136 1.71 23.53 -13.23
N LYS A 137 2.52 23.75 -12.18
CA LYS A 137 2.37 24.84 -11.18
C LYS A 137 0.97 24.87 -10.56
N ALA A 138 0.40 23.69 -10.31
CA ALA A 138 -0.91 23.51 -9.71
C ALA A 138 -0.88 22.28 -8.78
N VAL A 139 -1.58 22.36 -7.65
CA VAL A 139 -1.60 21.29 -6.65
C VAL A 139 -2.98 20.66 -6.62
N CYS A 140 -3.03 19.33 -6.75
CA CYS A 140 -4.27 18.58 -6.64
C CYS A 140 -4.35 17.92 -5.26
N PHE A 141 -5.37 18.28 -4.47
CA PHE A 141 -5.56 17.71 -3.13
C PHE A 141 -5.66 16.18 -3.13
N TYR A 142 -6.39 15.61 -4.11
CA TYR A 142 -6.51 14.16 -4.28
C TYR A 142 -5.17 13.49 -4.61
N CYS A 143 -4.34 14.12 -5.44
CA CYS A 143 -3.02 13.60 -5.76
C CYS A 143 -2.08 13.63 -4.54
N VAL A 144 -2.16 14.68 -3.71
CA VAL A 144 -1.39 14.77 -2.46
C VAL A 144 -1.87 13.72 -1.44
N LEU A 145 -3.18 13.51 -1.32
CA LEU A 145 -3.78 12.44 -0.51
C LEU A 145 -3.28 11.05 -0.96
N SER A 146 -3.23 10.81 -2.27
CA SER A 146 -2.73 9.55 -2.83
C SER A 146 -1.21 9.38 -2.59
N ALA A 147 -0.44 10.47 -2.68
CA ALA A 147 0.98 10.45 -2.33
C ALA A 147 1.21 10.14 -0.84
N ALA A 148 0.41 10.74 0.04
CA ALA A 148 0.46 10.51 1.48
C ALA A 148 0.10 9.06 1.84
N SER A 149 -0.99 8.53 1.27
CA SER A 149 -1.40 7.13 1.49
C SER A 149 -0.35 6.15 0.94
N SER A 150 0.26 6.41 -0.21
CA SER A 150 1.37 5.62 -0.75
C SER A 150 2.58 5.61 0.19
N ALA A 151 2.93 6.76 0.78
CA ALA A 151 4.00 6.84 1.78
C ALA A 151 3.68 6.05 3.06
N VAL A 152 2.43 6.14 3.54
CA VAL A 152 1.96 5.34 4.70
C VAL A 152 2.03 3.85 4.39
N LEU A 153 1.58 3.42 3.22
CA LEU A 153 1.65 2.03 2.79
C LEU A 153 3.11 1.53 2.73
N PHE A 154 4.03 2.36 2.25
CA PHE A 154 5.46 2.04 2.24
C PHE A 154 6.02 1.80 3.65
N ILE A 155 5.74 2.70 4.61
CA ILE A 155 6.17 2.55 6.00
C ILE A 155 5.57 1.29 6.65
N LEU A 156 4.29 1.03 6.41
CA LEU A 156 3.62 -0.18 6.90
C LEU A 156 4.20 -1.44 6.28
N SER A 157 4.54 -1.43 4.98
CA SER A 157 5.15 -2.56 4.28
C SER A 157 6.52 -2.93 4.86
N ILE A 158 7.35 -1.92 5.18
CA ILE A 158 8.64 -2.12 5.84
C ILE A 158 8.43 -2.70 7.24
N SER A 159 7.52 -2.12 8.01
CA SER A 159 7.21 -2.57 9.37
C SER A 159 6.72 -4.02 9.39
N LEU A 160 5.91 -4.40 8.39
CA LEU A 160 5.46 -5.76 8.18
C LEU A 160 6.63 -6.69 7.86
N LYS A 161 7.51 -6.31 6.93
CA LYS A 161 8.69 -7.10 6.53
C LYS A 161 9.63 -7.36 7.71
N LEU A 162 9.91 -6.34 8.52
CA LEU A 162 10.76 -6.46 9.71
C LEU A 162 10.14 -7.41 10.75
N LYS A 163 8.84 -7.26 11.04
CA LYS A 163 8.14 -8.13 12.00
C LYS A 163 8.04 -9.57 11.49
N VAL A 164 7.78 -9.79 10.21
CA VAL A 164 7.75 -11.13 9.61
C VAL A 164 9.13 -11.77 9.64
N SER A 165 10.20 -10.99 9.43
CA SER A 165 11.58 -11.48 9.53
C SER A 165 11.93 -11.95 10.95
N GLU A 166 11.44 -11.25 11.98
CA GLU A 166 11.63 -11.64 13.40
C GLU A 166 10.93 -12.95 13.79
N LEU A 167 9.81 -13.31 13.13
CA LEU A 167 9.14 -14.60 13.37
C LEU A 167 9.82 -15.77 12.63
N ARG A 168 10.76 -15.50 11.72
CA ARG A 168 11.38 -16.54 10.90
C ARG A 168 12.42 -17.29 11.74
N PRO A 169 12.25 -18.58 12.04
CA PRO A 169 13.34 -19.36 12.60
C PRO A 169 14.51 -19.39 11.60
N PRO A 170 15.77 -19.39 12.05
CA PRO A 170 16.92 -19.51 11.16
C PRO A 170 16.73 -20.76 10.29
N THR A 171 16.84 -20.58 8.97
CA THR A 171 16.73 -21.69 8.01
C THR A 171 17.78 -22.74 8.35
N PRO A 172 17.42 -24.04 8.41
CA PRO A 172 18.40 -25.09 8.61
C PRO A 172 19.42 -25.03 7.45
N PRO A 173 20.72 -25.25 7.73
CA PRO A 173 21.73 -25.28 6.69
C PRO A 173 21.35 -26.33 5.66
N THR A 174 21.33 -25.92 4.40
CA THR A 174 21.22 -26.83 3.25
C THR A 174 22.59 -27.51 3.13
N ASN A 175 22.62 -28.81 3.42
CA ASN A 175 23.75 -29.69 3.16
C ASN A 175 23.59 -30.26 1.76
#